data_AF-A0A919GT36-F1
#
_entry.id   AF-A0A919GT36-F1
#
_cell.length_a   1.000
_cell.length_b   1.000
_cell.length_c   1.000
_cell.angle_alpha   90.00
_cell.angle_beta   90.00
_cell.angle_gamma   90.00
#
_symmetry.space_group_name_H-M   'P 1'
#
loop_
_entity.id
_entity.type
_entity.pdbx_description
1 polymer ?
#
loop_
_entity_poly.entity_id
_entity_poly.type
_entity_poly.pdbx_seq_one_letter_code
_entity_poly.pdbx_strand_id
1 'polypeptide(L)' 'MTGHWPLICRGCSGHLYAVRTTDHAGGNAAGQWEVDHEVPALMCPLEGLLPLTGTAVSVHDLPGAREVLGPPV' A
#
# COMPACT_ATOMS: atom_id res chain seq x y z
N MET A 1 15.26 -4.63 13.19
CA MET A 1 13.80 -4.70 13.37
C MET A 1 13.19 -3.48 12.72
N THR A 2 12.99 -3.52 11.40
CA THR A 2 12.19 -2.52 10.69
C THR A 2 10.75 -2.79 11.09
N GLY A 3 10.24 -2.00 12.04
CA GLY A 3 8.83 -2.03 12.40
C GLY A 3 8.03 -1.67 11.17
N HIS A 4 7.45 -2.68 10.51
CA HIS A 4 6.41 -2.46 9.52
C HIS A 4 5.21 -1.95 10.31
N TRP A 5 5.06 -0.63 10.42
CA TRP A 5 3.85 -0.04 10.94
C TRP A 5 2.68 -0.54 10.07
N PRO A 6 1.59 -1.04 10.67
CA PRO A 6 0.47 -1.54 9.91
C PRO A 6 -0.08 -0.41 9.04
N LEU A 7 -0.17 -0.64 7.72
CA LEU A 7 -0.83 0.29 6.83
C LEU A 7 -2.33 0.17 7.08
N ILE A 8 -2.98 1.31 7.29
CA ILE A 8 -4.42 1.36 7.58
C ILE A 8 -5.14 1.93 6.37
N CYS A 9 -6.26 1.33 5.98
CA CYS A 9 -7.14 1.92 4.98
C CYS A 9 -7.85 3.14 5.56
N ARG A 10 -7.74 4.29 4.89
CA ARG A 10 -8.41 5.53 5.25
C ARG A 10 -9.94 5.42 5.19
N GLY A 11 -10.46 4.56 4.32
CA GLY A 11 -11.90 4.38 4.09
C GLY A 11 -12.61 3.56 5.17
N CYS A 12 -12.00 2.43 5.59
CA CYS A 12 -12.62 1.49 6.52
C CYS A 12 -11.84 1.27 7.82
N SER A 13 -10.68 1.92 7.97
CA SER A 13 -9.71 1.67 9.08
C SER A 13 -9.22 0.22 9.18
N GLY A 14 -9.44 -0.60 8.15
CA GLY A 14 -8.95 -1.98 8.08
C GLY A 14 -7.46 -2.05 7.77
N HIS A 15 -6.82 -3.17 8.10
CA HIS A 15 -5.41 -3.40 7.80
C HIS A 15 -5.20 -3.64 6.30
N LEU A 16 -4.13 -3.06 5.79
CA LEU A 16 -3.62 -3.24 4.44
C LEU A 16 -2.28 -3.97 4.52
N TYR A 17 -2.09 -4.94 3.65
CA TYR A 17 -0.75 -5.45 3.36
C TYR A 17 -0.12 -4.62 2.25
N ALA A 18 1.21 -4.56 2.23
CA ALA A 18 1.97 -4.02 1.11
C ALA A 18 3.10 -4.97 0.74
N VAL A 19 3.10 -5.43 -0.50
CA VAL A 19 4.18 -6.25 -1.06
C VAL A 19 5.00 -5.38 -1.99
N ARG A 20 6.32 -5.37 -1.78
CA ARG A 20 7.28 -4.75 -2.68
C ARG A 20 8.04 -5.82 -3.46
N THR A 21 7.85 -5.85 -4.76
CA THR A 21 8.63 -6.66 -5.68
C THR A 21 9.73 -5.79 -6.29
N THR A 22 10.97 -6.00 -5.85
CA THR A 22 12.16 -5.40 -6.47
C THR A 22 12.72 -6.36 -7.50
N ASP A 23 12.80 -5.95 -8.75
CA ASP A 23 13.69 -6.61 -9.70
C ASP A 23 15.13 -6.35 -9.26
N HIS A 24 15.88 -7.42 -9.00
CA HIS A 24 17.27 -7.33 -8.53
C HIS A 24 18.24 -6.79 -9.61
N ALA A 25 17.70 -6.29 -10.73
CA ALA A 25 18.42 -5.92 -11.94
C ALA A 25 18.65 -4.40 -12.00
N GLY A 26 19.46 -3.89 -11.08
CA GLY A 26 20.16 -2.62 -11.29
C GLY A 26 19.61 -1.42 -10.52
N GLY A 27 20.26 -1.14 -9.38
CA GLY A 27 20.54 0.20 -8.84
C GLY A 27 19.38 1.13 -8.47
N ASN A 28 18.16 0.88 -8.93
CA ASN A 28 17.03 1.75 -8.67
C ASN A 28 16.39 1.40 -7.34
N ALA A 29 16.30 2.39 -6.46
CA ALA A 29 15.64 2.27 -5.17
C ALA A 29 14.10 2.15 -5.29
N ALA A 30 13.53 2.26 -6.50
CA ALA A 30 12.12 2.04 -6.77
C ALA A 30 11.83 0.54 -6.90
N GLY A 31 10.70 0.07 -6.35
CA GLY A 31 10.18 -1.27 -6.60
C GLY A 31 8.74 -1.21 -7.10
N GLN A 32 8.25 -2.29 -7.71
CA GLN A 32 6.82 -2.46 -7.90
C GLN A 32 6.18 -2.74 -6.55
N TRP A 33 5.07 -2.07 -6.27
CA TRP A 33 4.27 -2.29 -5.08
C TRP A 33 2.88 -2.76 -5.46
N GLU A 34 2.33 -3.58 -4.57
CA GLU A 34 0.93 -3.93 -4.51
C GLU A 34 0.47 -3.74 -3.07
N VAL A 35 -0.63 -3.02 -2.87
CA VAL A 35 -1.23 -2.77 -1.57
C VAL A 35 -2.71 -3.12 -1.64
N ASP A 36 -3.18 -3.95 -0.73
CA ASP A 36 -4.58 -4.36 -0.65
C ASP A 36 -4.95 -4.72 0.79
N HIS A 37 -6.23 -4.97 1.04
CA HIS A 37 -6.71 -5.38 2.35
C HIS A 37 -6.19 -6.77 2.73
N GLU A 38 -5.72 -6.92 3.98
CA GLU A 38 -5.39 -8.23 4.56
C GLU A 38 -6.60 -9.16 4.60
N VAL A 39 -7.77 -8.58 4.89
CA VAL A 39 -9.06 -9.27 4.90
C VAL A 39 -10.06 -8.41 4.11
N PRO A 40 -10.82 -8.97 3.15
CA PRO A 40 -11.83 -8.22 2.42
C PRO A 40 -12.79 -7.52 3.38
N ALA A 41 -12.74 -6.19 3.39
CA ALA A 41 -13.66 -5.38 4.16
C ALA A 41 -14.96 -5.25 3.36
N LEU A 42 -16.03 -5.91 3.83
CA LEU A 42 -17.33 -6.04 3.14
C LEU A 42 -17.99 -4.69 2.77
N MET A 43 -17.51 -3.57 3.34
CA MET A 43 -18.03 -2.22 3.15
C MET A 43 -16.90 -1.18 3.11
N CYS A 44 -15.79 -1.46 2.42
CA CYS A 44 -14.77 -0.43 2.22
C CYS A 44 -15.21 0.54 1.12
N PRO A 45 -15.42 1.84 1.41
CA PRO A 45 -15.81 2.81 0.39
C PRO A 45 -14.72 3.04 -0.68
N LEU A 46 -13.51 2.55 -0.43
CA LEU A 46 -12.35 2.66 -1.32
C LEU A 46 -12.01 1.32 -1.98
N GLU A 47 -12.87 0.30 -1.90
CA GLU A 47 -12.65 -1.01 -2.53
C GLU A 47 -12.35 -0.90 -4.03
N GLY A 48 -12.98 0.05 -4.73
CA GLY A 48 -12.75 0.27 -6.16
C GLY A 48 -11.41 0.93 -6.51
N LEU A 49 -10.64 1.36 -5.51
CA LEU A 49 -9.28 1.89 -5.66
C LEU A 49 -8.21 0.84 -5.31
N LEU A 50 -8.64 -0.35 -4.88
CA LEU A 50 -7.78 -1.43 -4.45
C LEU A 50 -7.89 -2.63 -5.42
N PRO A 51 -6.80 -3.37 -5.66
CA PRO A 51 -5.46 -3.16 -5.11
C PRO A 51 -4.79 -1.89 -5.68
N LEU A 52 -4.07 -1.18 -4.83
CA LEU A 52 -3.19 -0.08 -5.24
C LEU A 52 -1.90 -0.68 -5.78
N THR A 53 -1.58 -0.38 -7.04
CA THR A 53 -0.38 -0.90 -7.70
C THR A 53 0.43 0.21 -8.33
N GLY A 54 1.75 0.07 -8.36
CA GLY A 54 2.62 1.02 -9.04
C GLY A 54 4.09 0.91 -8.68
N THR A 55 4.91 1.69 -9.38
CA THR A 55 6.36 1.74 -9.14
C THR A 55 6.70 2.92 -8.25
N ALA A 56 7.32 2.66 -7.10
CA ALA A 56 7.67 3.71 -6.16
C ALA A 56 8.85 3.32 -5.26
N VAL A 57 9.54 4.34 -4.74
CA VAL A 57 10.57 4.15 -3.69
C VAL A 57 9.90 3.82 -2.36
N SER A 58 8.81 4.52 -2.04
CA SER A 58 7.97 4.29 -0.86
C SER A 58 6.53 3.94 -1.26
N VAL A 59 5.87 3.12 -0.44
CA VAL A 59 4.44 2.81 -0.60
C VAL A 59 3.54 4.06 -0.58
N HIS A 60 3.97 5.12 0.11
CA HIS A 60 3.25 6.39 0.19
C HIS A 60 3.37 7.25 -1.08
N ASP A 61 4.30 6.92 -1.98
CA ASP A 61 4.46 7.63 -3.25
C ASP A 61 3.62 7.00 -4.37
N LEU A 62 2.88 5.92 -4.08
CA LEU A 62 2.01 5.28 -5.08
C LEU A 62 0.87 6.22 -5.51
N PRO A 63 0.47 6.15 -6.80
CA PRO A 63 -0.72 6.85 -7.25
C PRO A 63 -1.94 6.32 -6.48
N GLY A 64 -2.69 7.20 -5.80
CA GLY A 64 -3.83 6.80 -4.96
C GLY A 64 -3.47 6.51 -3.49
N ALA A 65 -2.19 6.57 -3.10
CA ALA A 65 -1.77 6.32 -1.72
C ALA A 65 -2.36 7.32 -0.72
N ARG A 66 -2.56 8.59 -1.10
CA ARG A 66 -3.10 9.62 -0.18
C ARG A 66 -4.60 9.44 0.08
N GLU A 67 -5.28 8.83 -0.87
CA GLU A 67 -6.69 8.53 -0.85
C GLU A 67 -6.96 7.29 0.00
N VAL A 68 -6.12 6.26 -0.15
CA VAL A 68 -6.32 4.94 0.46
C VAL A 68 -5.55 4.74 1.75
N LEU A 69 -4.31 5.23 1.87
CA LEU A 69 -3.52 5.06 3.09
C LEU A 69 -3.95 6.09 4.14
N GLY A 70 -4.21 5.60 5.35
CA GLY A 70 -4.37 6.44 6.53
C GLY A 70 -3.11 7.24 6.84
N PRO A 71 -3.22 8.29 7.67
CA PRO A 71 -2.05 9.04 8.10
C PRO A 71 -1.05 8.09 8.79
N PRO A 72 0.27 8.27 8.56
CA PRO A 72 1.27 7.56 9.33
C PRO A 72 1.11 7.93 10.81
N VAL A 73 1.03 6.91 11.68
CA VAL A 73 0.96 7.05 13.14
C VAL A 73 2.35 7.19 13.75
#